data_AF-C7NDY3-F1
#
_entry.id   AF-C7NDY3-F1
#
_cell.length_a   1.000
_cell.length_b   1.000
_cell.length_c   1.000
_cell.angle_alpha   90.00
_cell.angle_beta   90.00
_cell.angle_gamma   90.00
#
_symmetry.space_group_name_H-M   'P 1'
#
loop_
_entity.id
_entity.type
_entity.pdbx_description
1 polymer ?
#
loop_
_entity_poly.entity_id
_entity_poly.type
_entity_poly.pdbx_seq_one_letter_code
_entity_poly.pdbx_strand_id
1 'polypeptide(L)'
;MTGTKVKPFLKWAGGKGQLIDKIEKFYPFDNKINKYAEPFIGGGAVLFDILNKFELEKIYISDVNIELLNCYKVIKEKVQKLVDKLKVFENEFLVKDKEDRKIYYYEKREQFNNLKLENNSEEVKRAALMIFLNRTCFNGLYRVNKKGLFNVPMGDYKNPKICDEENLINISKKLKNVDIIYGDYKKSYDFIDKNTFVYFDPPYRPLNQTSSFTSYTEYTFEDKEQIELSEYFKLLNEKGAKLLLSNSDPKNVDINDQFFDDLYKGFDIKRIEASRAINSKGEKRGKVTEVLISNIQLGAKVMNEIKLYNFNFSSRKEWRKSLILEFLKEEAGTGKGELASRYRYYVEILKNGEKIYLNRPATLNYGMDFTVHLENTQFRLQGPARDMPSHSNIIDDLKQKQLENFCEYEKVKKILNKLYNCEFVNEEEYSNIYFAIGIEIEGILKIVKWLFLEQDVTYWNYSGRGMLYQCLKDNGLV
;
A
#
# COMPACT_ATOMS: atom_id res chain seq x y z
N MET A 1 15.59 -1.03 22.59
CA MET A 1 14.53 -1.70 23.39
C MET A 1 13.58 -2.35 22.41
N THR A 2 13.54 -3.68 22.35
CA THR A 2 12.62 -4.41 21.47
C THR A 2 11.21 -4.28 22.02
N GLY A 3 10.43 -3.32 21.53
CA GLY A 3 9.02 -3.19 21.91
C GLY A 3 8.26 -4.48 21.62
N THR A 4 7.49 -4.98 22.59
CA THR A 4 6.72 -6.21 22.45
C THR A 4 5.70 -6.05 21.32
N LYS A 5 5.78 -6.92 20.31
CA LYS A 5 4.88 -6.89 19.13
C LYS A 5 3.45 -7.19 19.56
N VAL A 6 2.49 -6.37 19.11
CA VAL A 6 1.05 -6.63 19.27
C VAL A 6 0.49 -7.42 18.08
N LYS A 7 -0.57 -8.20 18.33
CA LYS A 7 -1.25 -9.02 17.30
C LYS A 7 -2.76 -8.99 17.50
N PRO A 8 -3.57 -9.34 16.47
CA PRO A 8 -5.03 -9.43 16.60
C PRO A 8 -5.51 -10.16 17.85
N PHE A 9 -6.39 -9.51 18.62
CA PHE A 9 -6.98 -10.07 19.85
C PHE A 9 -8.21 -10.95 19.58
N LEU A 10 -8.75 -10.93 18.36
CA LEU A 10 -9.82 -11.83 17.88
C LEU A 10 -9.33 -12.65 16.70
N LYS A 11 -9.89 -13.85 16.55
CA LYS A 11 -9.93 -14.53 15.25
C LYS A 11 -11.01 -13.85 14.43
N TRP A 12 -10.68 -13.44 13.21
CA TRP A 12 -11.61 -12.73 12.34
C TRP A 12 -11.60 -13.35 10.94
N ALA A 13 -12.78 -13.52 10.35
CA ALA A 13 -12.88 -13.99 8.97
C ALA A 13 -12.21 -12.96 8.04
N GLY A 14 -11.45 -13.42 7.05
CA GLY A 14 -10.68 -12.54 6.16
C GLY A 14 -9.41 -11.95 6.77
N GLY A 15 -9.03 -12.34 7.99
CA GLY A 15 -7.85 -11.81 8.67
C GLY A 15 -6.56 -11.92 7.83
N LYS A 16 -5.94 -10.78 7.54
CA LYS A 16 -4.80 -10.65 6.62
C LYS A 16 -3.43 -11.06 7.19
N GLY A 17 -3.41 -11.77 8.32
CA GLY A 17 -2.18 -12.19 8.99
C GLY A 17 -1.21 -12.96 8.09
N GLN A 18 -1.72 -13.81 7.18
CA GLN A 18 -0.90 -14.57 6.23
C GLN A 18 -0.43 -13.75 5.01
N LEU A 19 -1.00 -12.57 4.81
CA LEU A 19 -0.72 -11.69 3.68
C LEU A 19 0.07 -10.44 4.09
N ILE A 20 0.39 -10.28 5.37
CA ILE A 20 1.14 -9.14 5.89
C ILE A 20 2.44 -8.93 5.12
N ASP A 21 3.24 -9.98 4.90
CA ASP A 21 4.50 -9.88 4.15
C ASP A 21 4.33 -9.35 2.72
N LYS A 22 3.14 -9.49 2.13
CA LYS A 22 2.82 -8.97 0.80
C LYS A 22 2.25 -7.55 0.87
N ILE A 23 1.41 -7.28 1.87
CA ILE A 23 0.76 -5.98 2.11
C ILE A 23 1.78 -4.94 2.56
N GLU A 24 2.73 -5.30 3.43
CA GLU A 24 3.73 -4.39 3.99
C GLU A 24 4.63 -3.73 2.94
N LYS A 25 4.73 -4.36 1.76
CA LYS A 25 5.50 -3.85 0.62
C LYS A 25 4.94 -2.54 0.09
N PHE A 26 3.65 -2.29 0.32
CA PHE A 26 2.92 -1.11 -0.12
C PHE A 26 2.89 0.02 0.91
N TYR A 27 3.42 -0.19 2.13
CA TYR A 27 3.41 0.85 3.15
C TYR A 27 4.24 2.06 2.69
N PRO A 28 3.61 3.22 2.47
CA PRO A 28 4.27 4.38 1.87
C PRO A 28 4.77 5.36 2.94
N PHE A 29 4.99 4.90 4.18
CA PHE A 29 5.27 5.79 5.31
C PHE A 29 6.65 6.43 5.18
N ASP A 30 6.65 7.76 5.18
CA ASP A 30 7.80 8.65 5.16
C ASP A 30 7.42 9.97 5.89
N ASN A 31 8.24 11.01 5.77
CA ASN A 31 7.94 12.31 6.42
C ASN A 31 6.67 13.01 5.86
N LYS A 32 6.16 12.60 4.70
CA LYS A 32 4.97 13.18 4.05
C LYS A 32 3.72 12.34 4.36
N ILE A 33 3.84 11.01 4.39
CA ILE A 33 2.73 10.11 4.73
C ILE A 33 2.83 9.69 6.20
N ASN A 34 2.15 10.44 7.07
CA ASN A 34 2.23 10.28 8.52
C ASN A 34 0.87 9.94 9.19
N LYS A 35 -0.19 9.72 8.40
CA LYS A 35 -1.51 9.28 8.86
C LYS A 35 -1.89 7.93 8.28
N TYR A 36 -2.68 7.15 9.02
CA TYR A 36 -3.22 5.86 8.56
C TYR A 36 -4.72 5.78 8.76
N ALA A 37 -5.45 5.22 7.80
CA ALA A 37 -6.88 4.92 7.91
C ALA A 37 -7.18 3.47 7.49
N GLU A 38 -7.96 2.76 8.28
CA GLU A 38 -8.46 1.40 7.97
C GLU A 38 -9.99 1.34 8.08
N PRO A 39 -10.74 1.71 7.00
CA PRO A 39 -12.19 1.84 7.03
C PRO A 39 -12.98 0.51 6.97
N PHE A 40 -12.36 -0.61 7.37
CA PHE A 40 -12.94 -1.95 7.52
C PHE A 40 -12.04 -2.76 8.47
N ILE A 41 -11.90 -2.30 9.72
CA ILE A 41 -10.81 -2.78 10.58
C ILE A 41 -10.81 -4.29 10.83
N GLY A 42 -11.98 -4.91 10.96
CA GLY A 42 -12.08 -6.34 11.27
C GLY A 42 -11.18 -6.74 12.45
N GLY A 43 -10.33 -7.75 12.27
CA GLY A 43 -9.36 -8.18 13.30
C GLY A 43 -8.13 -7.28 13.47
N GLY A 44 -7.95 -6.27 12.60
CA GLY A 44 -6.87 -5.29 12.65
C GLY A 44 -5.47 -5.84 12.39
N ALA A 45 -5.34 -6.88 11.54
CA ALA A 45 -4.04 -7.47 11.25
C ALA A 45 -3.06 -6.44 10.65
N VAL A 46 -3.53 -5.59 9.73
CA VAL A 46 -2.71 -4.54 9.11
C VAL A 46 -2.45 -3.39 10.08
N LEU A 47 -3.48 -2.90 10.79
CA LEU A 47 -3.30 -1.93 11.89
C LEU A 47 -2.19 -2.34 12.86
N PHE A 48 -2.23 -3.56 13.41
CA PHE A 48 -1.27 -3.98 14.41
C PHE A 48 0.14 -4.15 13.83
N ASP A 49 0.27 -4.57 12.58
CA ASP A 49 1.56 -4.60 11.89
C ASP A 49 2.15 -3.20 11.71
N ILE A 50 1.32 -2.22 11.32
CA ILE A 50 1.72 -0.81 11.21
C ILE A 50 2.13 -0.25 12.56
N LEU A 51 1.31 -0.43 13.61
CA LEU A 51 1.60 0.03 14.97
C LEU A 51 2.87 -0.59 15.57
N ASN A 52 3.30 -1.76 15.09
CA ASN A 52 4.55 -2.38 15.50
C ASN A 52 5.78 -1.76 14.83
N LYS A 53 5.64 -1.15 13.65
CA LYS A 53 6.75 -0.71 12.78
C LYS A 53 6.90 0.80 12.70
N PHE A 54 5.80 1.54 12.84
CA PHE A 54 5.76 2.98 12.60
C PHE A 54 5.11 3.73 13.76
N GLU A 55 5.59 4.95 13.99
CA GLU A 55 4.94 5.94 14.83
C GLU A 55 4.28 6.96 13.92
N LEU A 56 2.96 7.07 14.00
CA LEU A 56 2.15 7.90 13.12
C LEU A 56 1.48 9.02 13.93
N GLU A 57 1.21 10.15 13.27
CA GLU A 57 0.60 11.33 13.90
C GLU A 57 -0.84 11.04 14.32
N LYS A 58 -1.64 10.48 13.40
CA LYS A 58 -3.04 10.12 13.62
C LYS A 58 -3.39 8.83 12.91
N ILE A 59 -4.25 8.04 13.56
CA ILE A 59 -4.72 6.78 13.02
C ILE A 59 -6.23 6.72 13.14
N TYR A 60 -6.91 6.38 12.06
CA TYR A 60 -8.35 6.21 11.98
C TYR A 60 -8.69 4.74 11.74
N ILE A 61 -9.62 4.19 12.51
CA ILE A 61 -10.22 2.89 12.23
C ILE A 61 -11.74 3.00 12.30
N SER A 62 -12.43 2.29 11.43
CA SER A 62 -13.88 2.17 11.49
C SER A 62 -14.38 0.79 11.11
N ASP A 63 -15.59 0.50 11.57
CA ASP A 63 -16.35 -0.69 11.20
C ASP A 63 -17.85 -0.42 11.39
N VAL A 64 -18.68 -1.20 10.70
CA VAL A 64 -20.13 -1.23 10.91
C VAL A 64 -20.52 -2.17 12.07
N ASN A 65 -19.61 -3.04 12.52
CA ASN A 65 -19.83 -3.92 13.65
C ASN A 65 -19.56 -3.21 14.98
N ILE A 66 -20.62 -2.77 15.64
CA ILE A 66 -20.53 -2.06 16.93
C ILE A 66 -19.93 -2.91 18.05
N GLU A 67 -20.11 -4.24 18.05
CA GLU A 67 -19.56 -5.12 19.09
C GLU A 67 -18.04 -5.24 18.96
N LEU A 68 -17.56 -5.29 17.71
CA LEU A 68 -16.13 -5.28 17.41
C LEU A 68 -15.49 -3.98 17.88
N LEU A 69 -16.07 -2.83 17.52
CA LEU A 69 -15.54 -1.53 17.93
C LEU A 69 -15.65 -1.33 19.45
N ASN A 70 -16.68 -1.87 20.09
CA ASN A 70 -16.77 -1.91 21.55
C ASN A 70 -15.57 -2.65 22.16
N CYS A 71 -15.12 -3.77 21.59
CA CYS A 71 -13.89 -4.43 22.04
C CYS A 71 -12.66 -3.52 21.90
N TYR A 72 -12.47 -2.87 20.75
CA TYR A 72 -11.35 -1.93 20.56
C TYR A 72 -11.39 -0.78 21.59
N LYS A 73 -12.56 -0.17 21.83
CA LYS A 73 -12.75 0.91 22.82
C LYS A 73 -12.47 0.44 24.24
N VAL A 74 -13.01 -0.71 24.65
CA VAL A 74 -12.76 -1.27 25.98
C VAL A 74 -11.29 -1.64 26.17
N ILE A 75 -10.61 -2.17 25.16
CA ILE A 75 -9.17 -2.41 25.24
C ILE A 75 -8.39 -1.08 25.33
N LYS A 76 -8.79 -0.05 24.58
CA LYS A 76 -8.15 1.27 24.65
C LYS A 76 -8.30 1.90 26.04
N GLU A 77 -9.47 1.84 26.64
CA GLU A 77 -9.83 2.69 27.80
C GLU A 77 -9.94 1.92 29.13
N LYS A 78 -10.30 0.63 29.11
CA LYS A 78 -10.74 -0.15 30.27
C LYS A 78 -10.08 -1.54 30.32
N VAL A 79 -8.85 -1.65 29.81
CA VAL A 79 -8.15 -2.94 29.63
C VAL A 79 -8.05 -3.77 30.90
N GLN A 80 -7.78 -3.16 32.07
CA GLN A 80 -7.64 -3.93 33.31
C GLN A 80 -8.96 -4.59 33.70
N LYS A 81 -10.07 -3.85 33.64
CA LYS A 81 -11.41 -4.39 33.91
C LYS A 81 -11.78 -5.53 32.94
N LEU A 82 -11.36 -5.41 31.68
CA LEU A 82 -11.55 -6.47 30.69
C LEU A 82 -10.73 -7.71 31.02
N VAL A 83 -9.45 -7.55 31.35
CA VAL A 83 -8.54 -8.64 31.75
C VAL A 83 -9.09 -9.38 32.97
N ASP A 84 -9.51 -8.65 34.01
CA ASP A 84 -10.05 -9.25 35.23
C ASP A 84 -11.29 -10.11 34.91
N LYS A 85 -12.19 -9.59 34.04
CA LYS A 85 -13.39 -10.33 33.60
C LYS A 85 -13.04 -11.56 32.76
N LEU A 86 -12.09 -11.44 31.85
CA LEU A 86 -11.66 -12.55 30.98
C LEU A 86 -10.95 -13.65 31.77
N LYS A 87 -10.14 -13.30 32.79
CA LYS A 87 -9.53 -14.27 33.71
C LYS A 87 -10.58 -15.06 34.48
N VAL A 88 -11.64 -14.41 34.95
CA VAL A 88 -12.77 -15.10 35.58
C VAL A 88 -13.41 -16.09 34.61
N PHE A 89 -13.74 -15.66 33.39
CA PHE A 89 -14.33 -16.55 32.38
C PHE A 89 -13.39 -17.71 32.00
N GLU A 90 -12.09 -17.45 31.87
CA GLU A 90 -11.09 -18.46 31.55
C GLU A 90 -10.97 -19.50 32.67
N ASN A 91 -10.82 -19.06 33.93
CA ASN A 91 -10.71 -19.94 35.09
C ASN A 91 -11.97 -20.80 35.28
N GLU A 92 -13.16 -20.20 35.15
CA GLU A 92 -14.44 -20.92 35.25
C GLU A 92 -14.62 -21.94 34.11
N PHE A 93 -14.17 -21.62 32.89
CA PHE A 93 -14.32 -22.48 31.73
C PHE A 93 -13.31 -23.64 31.71
N LEU A 94 -12.05 -23.37 32.07
CA LEU A 94 -10.98 -24.36 31.94
C LEU A 94 -11.08 -25.51 32.96
N VAL A 95 -11.64 -25.27 34.15
CA VAL A 95 -11.85 -26.31 35.17
C VAL A 95 -13.02 -27.25 34.87
N LYS A 96 -13.90 -26.87 33.94
CA LYS A 96 -15.09 -27.65 33.57
C LYS A 96 -14.76 -28.78 32.59
N ASP A 97 -15.51 -29.87 32.68
CA ASP A 97 -15.48 -30.93 31.68
C ASP A 97 -16.18 -30.51 30.36
N LYS A 98 -16.26 -31.43 29.40
CA LYS A 98 -16.80 -31.12 28.07
C LYS A 98 -18.28 -30.73 28.08
N GLU A 99 -19.11 -31.39 28.88
CA GLU A 99 -20.55 -31.12 28.92
C GLU A 99 -20.82 -29.82 29.71
N ASP A 100 -20.13 -29.61 30.82
CA ASP A 100 -20.24 -28.37 31.59
C ASP A 100 -19.72 -27.14 30.83
N ARG A 101 -18.64 -27.29 30.04
CA ARG A 101 -18.17 -26.23 29.13
C ARG A 101 -19.22 -25.85 28.10
N LYS A 102 -19.95 -26.85 27.58
CA LYS A 102 -21.01 -26.64 26.59
C LYS A 102 -22.18 -25.86 27.19
N ILE A 103 -22.62 -26.21 28.41
CA ILE A 103 -23.65 -25.47 29.14
C ILE A 103 -23.19 -24.02 29.36
N TYR A 104 -22.01 -23.84 29.96
CA TYR A 104 -21.44 -22.52 30.25
C TYR A 104 -21.30 -21.65 29.00
N TYR A 105 -20.85 -22.23 27.88
CA TYR A 105 -20.76 -21.53 26.60
C TYR A 105 -22.12 -20.98 26.16
N TYR A 106 -23.17 -21.81 26.20
CA TYR A 106 -24.50 -21.40 25.75
C TYR A 106 -25.14 -20.36 26.68
N GLU A 107 -24.89 -20.44 27.99
CA GLU A 107 -25.28 -19.39 28.94
C GLU A 107 -24.61 -18.05 28.62
N LYS A 108 -23.29 -18.04 28.38
CA LYS A 108 -22.58 -16.80 27.99
C LYS A 108 -23.07 -16.27 26.64
N ARG A 109 -23.43 -17.14 25.70
CA ARG A 109 -23.99 -16.76 24.41
C ARG A 109 -25.36 -16.10 24.57
N GLU A 110 -26.22 -16.65 25.43
CA GLU A 110 -27.51 -16.07 25.77
C GLU A 110 -27.34 -14.71 26.46
N GLN A 111 -26.44 -14.61 27.45
CA GLN A 111 -26.12 -13.34 28.10
C GLN A 111 -25.67 -12.27 27.09
N PHE A 112 -24.82 -12.63 26.13
CA PHE A 112 -24.36 -11.71 25.09
C PHE A 112 -25.52 -11.21 24.22
N ASN A 113 -26.41 -12.12 23.82
CA ASN A 113 -27.57 -11.80 23.00
C ASN A 113 -28.60 -10.94 23.76
N ASN A 114 -28.85 -11.22 25.03
CA ASN A 114 -29.79 -10.44 25.86
C ASN A 114 -29.29 -9.01 26.07
N LEU A 115 -28.01 -8.83 26.39
CA LEU A 115 -27.40 -7.50 26.51
C LEU A 115 -27.51 -6.67 25.22
N LYS A 116 -27.48 -7.33 24.06
CA LYS A 116 -27.66 -6.68 22.77
C LYS A 116 -29.12 -6.24 22.55
N LEU A 117 -30.09 -7.08 22.91
CA LEU A 117 -31.52 -6.74 22.81
C LEU A 117 -31.94 -5.61 23.75
N GLU A 118 -31.34 -5.54 24.93
CA GLU A 118 -31.63 -4.53 25.94
C GLU A 118 -30.96 -3.17 25.66
N ASN A 119 -30.16 -3.04 24.59
CA ASN A 119 -29.30 -1.87 24.33
C ASN A 119 -28.46 -1.47 25.57
N ASN A 120 -27.99 -2.48 26.30
CA ASN A 120 -27.35 -2.29 27.59
C ASN A 120 -25.97 -1.60 27.47
N SER A 121 -25.68 -0.68 28.38
CA SER A 121 -24.43 0.09 28.47
C SER A 121 -23.26 -0.64 29.14
N GLU A 122 -23.39 -1.93 29.49
CA GLU A 122 -22.31 -2.77 30.06
C GLU A 122 -21.22 -3.13 29.01
N GLU A 123 -20.52 -2.11 28.51
CA GLU A 123 -19.48 -2.20 27.47
C GLU A 123 -18.39 -3.27 27.76
N VAL A 124 -17.90 -3.33 29.01
CA VAL A 124 -16.81 -4.25 29.42
C VAL A 124 -17.30 -5.69 29.39
N LYS A 125 -18.53 -5.94 29.86
CA LYS A 125 -19.13 -7.28 29.86
C LYS A 125 -19.41 -7.74 28.44
N ARG A 126 -19.92 -6.86 27.57
CA ARG A 126 -20.12 -7.14 26.15
C ARG A 126 -18.82 -7.49 25.44
N ALA A 127 -17.75 -6.71 25.67
CA ALA A 127 -16.43 -6.98 25.12
C ALA A 127 -15.84 -8.32 25.63
N ALA A 128 -15.94 -8.58 26.94
CA ALA A 128 -15.48 -9.83 27.54
C ALA A 128 -16.23 -11.06 26.98
N LEU A 129 -17.56 -10.96 26.83
CA LEU A 129 -18.38 -12.01 26.25
C LEU A 129 -18.05 -12.23 24.77
N MET A 130 -17.86 -11.17 23.98
CA MET A 130 -17.47 -11.29 22.57
C MET A 130 -16.12 -11.99 22.41
N ILE A 131 -15.11 -11.61 23.19
CA ILE A 131 -13.79 -12.26 23.18
C ILE A 131 -13.90 -13.71 23.64
N PHE A 132 -14.60 -13.99 24.74
CA PHE A 132 -14.83 -15.35 25.23
C PHE A 132 -15.48 -16.22 24.15
N LEU A 133 -16.58 -15.76 23.55
CA LEU A 133 -17.30 -16.49 22.52
C LEU A 133 -16.41 -16.72 21.30
N ASN A 134 -15.66 -15.71 20.85
CA ASN A 134 -14.74 -15.86 19.72
C ASN A 134 -13.61 -16.88 20.00
N ARG A 135 -13.10 -16.93 21.23
CA ARG A 135 -12.02 -17.85 21.60
C ARG A 135 -12.51 -19.28 21.83
N THR A 136 -13.80 -19.48 22.05
CA THR A 136 -14.40 -20.78 22.39
C THR A 136 -15.39 -21.32 21.35
N CYS A 137 -15.84 -20.51 20.37
CA CYS A 137 -16.79 -20.94 19.34
C CYS A 137 -16.11 -21.65 18.16
N PHE A 138 -16.90 -22.34 17.34
CA PHE A 138 -16.41 -22.98 16.13
C PHE A 138 -15.63 -22.02 15.22
N ASN A 139 -14.34 -22.33 15.01
CA ASN A 139 -13.39 -21.60 14.17
C ASN A 139 -13.18 -20.11 14.51
N GLY A 140 -13.63 -19.63 15.67
CA GLY A 140 -13.57 -18.22 16.01
C GLY A 140 -14.35 -17.33 15.03
N LEU A 141 -15.46 -17.84 14.51
CA LEU A 141 -16.35 -17.09 13.65
C LEU A 141 -17.14 -16.05 14.45
N TYR A 142 -17.39 -14.90 13.84
CA TYR A 142 -18.45 -13.99 14.24
C TYR A 142 -19.59 -14.12 13.25
N ARG A 143 -20.74 -14.64 13.68
CA ARG A 143 -21.93 -14.79 12.83
C ARG A 143 -23.18 -14.51 13.64
N VAL A 144 -24.08 -13.74 13.05
CA VAL A 144 -25.38 -13.39 13.61
C VAL A 144 -26.52 -13.92 12.74
N ASN A 145 -27.69 -14.13 13.32
CA ASN A 145 -28.91 -14.40 12.57
C ASN A 145 -29.56 -13.09 12.07
N LYS A 146 -30.72 -13.18 11.39
CA LYS A 146 -31.48 -12.03 10.89
C LYS A 146 -31.98 -11.05 11.98
N LYS A 147 -31.90 -11.43 13.26
CA LYS A 147 -32.20 -10.57 14.41
C LYS A 147 -30.93 -9.96 15.03
N GLY A 148 -29.78 -10.11 14.38
CA GLY A 148 -28.49 -9.64 14.88
C GLY A 148 -27.93 -10.45 16.05
N LEU A 149 -28.52 -11.59 16.40
CA LEU A 149 -28.09 -12.40 17.56
C LEU A 149 -27.01 -13.39 17.16
N PHE A 150 -25.95 -13.46 17.97
CA PHE A 150 -24.83 -14.36 17.76
C PHE A 150 -25.30 -15.82 17.83
N ASN A 151 -24.97 -16.63 16.81
CA ASN A 151 -25.51 -17.97 16.63
C ASN A 151 -24.45 -19.04 16.28
N VAL A 152 -23.17 -18.80 16.58
CA VAL A 152 -22.12 -19.81 16.37
C VAL A 152 -22.20 -20.85 17.49
N PRO A 153 -22.01 -22.16 17.20
CA PRO A 153 -21.92 -23.19 18.23
C PRO A 153 -20.55 -23.20 18.92
N MET A 154 -20.44 -23.87 20.07
CA MET A 154 -19.17 -24.10 20.76
C MET A 154 -18.20 -24.87 19.85
N GLY A 155 -16.93 -24.50 19.86
CA GLY A 155 -15.84 -25.24 19.21
C GLY A 155 -15.29 -26.33 20.12
N ASP A 156 -14.48 -27.24 19.56
CA ASP A 156 -13.85 -28.33 20.31
C ASP A 156 -12.37 -28.00 20.59
N TYR A 157 -12.12 -27.02 21.48
CA TYR A 157 -10.77 -26.61 21.86
C TYR A 157 -10.38 -27.19 23.22
N LYS A 158 -9.23 -27.87 23.29
CA LYS A 158 -8.71 -28.47 24.53
C LYS A 158 -8.37 -27.40 25.58
N ASN A 159 -7.56 -26.40 25.18
CA ASN A 159 -7.10 -25.31 26.05
C ASN A 159 -7.10 -23.97 25.29
N PRO A 160 -8.27 -23.35 25.07
CA PRO A 160 -8.34 -22.06 24.40
C PRO A 160 -7.76 -20.96 25.29
N LYS A 161 -6.80 -20.18 24.77
CA LYS A 161 -6.35 -18.94 25.42
C LYS A 161 -7.44 -17.88 25.26
N ILE A 162 -8.24 -17.67 26.30
CA ILE A 162 -9.34 -16.70 26.38
C ILE A 162 -8.78 -15.33 26.81
N CYS A 163 -7.91 -15.30 27.82
CA CYS A 163 -7.28 -14.08 28.32
C CYS A 163 -5.81 -13.99 27.87
N ASP A 164 -5.55 -13.26 26.79
CA ASP A 164 -4.19 -12.90 26.38
C ASP A 164 -3.77 -11.56 27.02
N GLU A 165 -3.64 -11.55 28.36
CA GLU A 165 -3.41 -10.34 29.17
C GLU A 165 -2.27 -9.48 28.66
N GLU A 166 -1.10 -10.08 28.41
CA GLU A 166 0.08 -9.36 27.91
C GLU A 166 -0.22 -8.65 26.58
N ASN A 167 -0.85 -9.36 25.62
CA ASN A 167 -1.20 -8.78 24.33
C ASN A 167 -2.26 -7.67 24.50
N LEU A 168 -3.27 -7.86 25.33
CA LEU A 168 -4.32 -6.86 25.57
C LEU A 168 -3.76 -5.57 26.17
N ILE A 169 -2.87 -5.68 27.16
CA ILE A 169 -2.19 -4.53 27.77
C ILE A 169 -1.32 -3.79 26.74
N ASN A 170 -0.59 -4.54 25.90
CA ASN A 170 0.24 -3.92 24.86
C ASN A 170 -0.59 -3.26 23.76
N ILE A 171 -1.71 -3.86 23.35
CA ILE A 171 -2.67 -3.26 22.42
C ILE A 171 -3.24 -1.96 23.02
N SER A 172 -3.65 -1.98 24.29
CA SER A 172 -4.17 -0.79 24.97
C SER A 172 -3.21 0.41 24.88
N LYS A 173 -1.90 0.17 25.09
CA LYS A 173 -0.87 1.19 24.93
C LYS A 173 -0.79 1.74 23.50
N LYS A 174 -0.85 0.86 22.49
CA LYS A 174 -0.75 1.22 21.07
C LYS A 174 -2.01 1.91 20.53
N LEU A 175 -3.19 1.65 21.11
CA LEU A 175 -4.45 2.25 20.68
C LEU A 175 -4.71 3.66 21.24
N LYS A 176 -3.85 4.20 22.11
CA LYS A 176 -4.07 5.51 22.74
C LYS A 176 -4.35 6.64 21.74
N ASN A 177 -3.61 6.66 20.63
CA ASN A 177 -3.70 7.69 19.58
C ASN A 177 -4.53 7.23 18.36
N VAL A 178 -5.36 6.20 18.51
CA VAL A 178 -6.23 5.67 17.44
C VAL A 178 -7.65 6.19 17.62
N ASP A 179 -8.19 6.84 16.60
CA ASP A 179 -9.58 7.25 16.49
C ASP A 179 -10.45 6.07 16.08
N ILE A 180 -11.39 5.69 16.95
CA ILE A 180 -12.23 4.49 16.78
C ILE A 180 -13.65 4.92 16.46
N ILE A 181 -14.04 4.85 15.18
CA ILE A 181 -15.27 5.44 14.66
C ILE A 181 -16.28 4.36 14.27
N TYR A 182 -17.51 4.51 14.74
CA TYR A 182 -18.64 3.66 14.32
C TYR A 182 -19.29 4.21 13.06
N GLY A 183 -19.33 3.40 12.01
CA GLY A 183 -20.05 3.71 10.78
C GLY A 183 -19.44 3.07 9.55
N ASP A 184 -20.08 3.31 8.41
CA ASP A 184 -19.57 2.88 7.12
C ASP A 184 -18.25 3.58 6.73
N TYR A 185 -17.60 3.03 5.72
CA TYR A 185 -16.30 3.46 5.24
C TYR A 185 -16.27 4.91 4.73
N LYS A 186 -17.41 5.50 4.34
CA LYS A 186 -17.48 6.88 3.81
C LYS A 186 -17.28 7.91 4.93
N LYS A 187 -17.47 7.55 6.20
CA LYS A 187 -17.15 8.41 7.36
C LYS A 187 -15.66 8.74 7.50
N SER A 188 -14.79 8.03 6.78
CA SER A 188 -13.36 8.32 6.77
C SER A 188 -13.00 9.56 5.94
N TYR A 189 -13.93 10.12 5.16
CA TYR A 189 -13.65 11.14 4.15
C TYR A 189 -12.96 12.39 4.71
N ASP A 190 -13.45 12.92 5.84
CA ASP A 190 -12.91 14.14 6.46
C ASP A 190 -11.56 13.93 7.13
N PHE A 191 -11.26 12.69 7.53
CA PHE A 191 -9.95 12.33 8.08
C PHE A 191 -8.89 12.22 6.98
N ILE A 192 -9.27 11.70 5.82
CA ILE A 192 -8.33 11.32 4.75
C ILE A 192 -7.92 12.54 3.92
N ASP A 193 -6.62 12.75 3.83
CA ASP A 193 -5.95 13.76 3.01
C ASP A 193 -4.74 13.19 2.25
N LYS A 194 -3.99 14.05 1.55
CA LYS A 194 -2.78 13.67 0.79
C LYS A 194 -1.63 13.07 1.63
N ASN A 195 -1.68 13.22 2.95
CA ASN A 195 -0.69 12.69 3.89
C ASN A 195 -1.13 11.34 4.51
N THR A 196 -2.23 10.77 4.01
CA THR A 196 -2.85 9.58 4.58
C THR A 196 -2.60 8.33 3.72
N PHE A 197 -2.15 7.24 4.35
CA PHE A 197 -2.24 5.89 3.80
C PHE A 197 -3.57 5.25 4.22
N VAL A 198 -4.32 4.72 3.27
CA VAL A 198 -5.62 4.09 3.50
C VAL A 198 -5.57 2.63 3.05
N TYR A 199 -5.94 1.73 3.94
CA TYR A 199 -6.09 0.31 3.65
C TYR A 199 -7.56 -0.11 3.70
N PHE A 200 -8.06 -0.65 2.60
CA PHE A 200 -9.41 -1.18 2.47
C PHE A 200 -9.41 -2.71 2.43
N ASP A 201 -10.19 -3.33 3.32
CA ASP A 201 -10.45 -4.76 3.34
C ASP A 201 -11.96 -5.02 3.48
N PRO A 202 -12.76 -4.66 2.46
CA PRO A 202 -14.20 -4.84 2.50
C PRO A 202 -14.58 -6.33 2.56
N PRO A 203 -15.82 -6.66 2.95
CA PRO A 203 -16.33 -8.01 2.74
C PRO A 203 -16.18 -8.40 1.26
N TYR A 204 -15.72 -9.62 1.01
CA TYR A 204 -15.46 -10.09 -0.35
C TYR A 204 -16.73 -10.23 -1.17
N ARG A 205 -16.63 -9.90 -2.46
CA ARG A 205 -17.72 -10.09 -3.43
C ARG A 205 -18.17 -11.55 -3.45
N PRO A 206 -19.46 -11.85 -3.25
CA PRO A 206 -19.98 -13.21 -3.36
C PRO A 206 -19.83 -13.75 -4.79
N LEU A 207 -19.19 -14.92 -4.97
CA LEU A 207 -18.93 -15.51 -6.29
C LEU A 207 -19.90 -16.63 -6.69
N ASN A 208 -20.83 -17.04 -5.81
CA ASN A 208 -21.85 -18.07 -6.04
C ASN A 208 -23.12 -17.80 -5.21
N GLN A 209 -24.30 -18.29 -5.64
CA GLN A 209 -25.57 -18.18 -4.87
C GLN A 209 -25.51 -18.83 -3.48
N THR A 210 -24.62 -19.79 -3.22
CA THR A 210 -24.40 -20.37 -1.88
C THR A 210 -23.42 -19.56 -1.01
N SER A 211 -22.63 -18.66 -1.62
CA SER A 211 -21.71 -17.78 -0.88
C SER A 211 -22.41 -16.57 -0.25
N SER A 212 -23.57 -16.15 -0.77
CA SER A 212 -24.44 -15.16 -0.11
C SER A 212 -24.94 -15.66 1.26
N PHE A 213 -25.01 -16.98 1.48
CA PHE A 213 -25.36 -17.59 2.77
C PHE A 213 -24.27 -17.44 3.86
N THR A 214 -23.08 -16.93 3.50
CA THR A 214 -21.99 -16.65 4.45
C THR A 214 -21.97 -15.22 4.96
N SER A 215 -23.03 -14.43 4.76
CA SER A 215 -23.12 -13.05 5.26
C SER A 215 -22.77 -12.94 6.75
N TYR A 216 -21.58 -12.40 7.04
CA TYR A 216 -21.05 -12.21 8.41
C TYR A 216 -21.53 -10.89 9.06
N THR A 217 -22.44 -10.17 8.39
CA THR A 217 -23.04 -8.90 8.78
C THR A 217 -24.52 -8.86 8.35
N GLU A 218 -25.36 -8.08 9.03
CA GLU A 218 -26.75 -7.81 8.59
C GLU A 218 -26.81 -7.09 7.23
N TYR A 219 -25.71 -6.45 6.84
CA TYR A 219 -25.50 -5.78 5.57
C TYR A 219 -24.87 -6.73 4.55
N THR A 220 -25.53 -6.90 3.40
CA THR A 220 -24.96 -7.52 2.21
C THR A 220 -24.02 -6.54 1.52
N PHE A 221 -22.80 -6.98 1.20
CA PHE A 221 -21.81 -6.18 0.48
C PHE A 221 -21.59 -6.84 -0.89
N GLU A 222 -22.51 -6.57 -1.80
CA GLU A 222 -22.60 -7.20 -3.10
C GLU A 222 -22.01 -6.28 -4.18
N ASP A 223 -22.29 -6.57 -5.45
CA ASP A 223 -21.71 -5.84 -6.59
C ASP A 223 -21.99 -4.33 -6.50
N LYS A 224 -23.18 -3.93 -6.02
CA LYS A 224 -23.54 -2.53 -5.85
C LYS A 224 -22.60 -1.83 -4.85
N GLU A 225 -22.40 -2.40 -3.67
CA GLU A 225 -21.53 -1.81 -2.65
C GLU A 225 -20.05 -1.84 -3.08
N GLN A 226 -19.63 -2.85 -3.84
CA GLN A 226 -18.28 -2.90 -4.44
C GLN A 226 -18.08 -1.78 -5.47
N ILE A 227 -19.10 -1.47 -6.28
CA ILE A 227 -19.08 -0.34 -7.23
C ILE A 227 -18.98 0.98 -6.46
N GLU A 228 -19.83 1.20 -5.45
CA GLU A 228 -19.80 2.41 -4.62
C GLU A 228 -18.44 2.59 -3.91
N LEU A 229 -17.82 1.49 -3.47
CA LEU A 229 -16.47 1.53 -2.90
C LEU A 229 -15.42 1.93 -3.94
N SER A 230 -15.54 1.48 -5.18
CA SER A 230 -14.61 1.85 -6.26
C SER A 230 -14.69 3.35 -6.61
N GLU A 231 -15.89 3.93 -6.57
CA GLU A 231 -16.10 5.37 -6.76
C GLU A 231 -15.49 6.17 -5.61
N TYR A 232 -15.70 5.71 -4.37
CA TYR A 232 -15.09 6.31 -3.19
C TYR A 232 -13.55 6.21 -3.23
N PHE A 233 -13.01 5.07 -3.70
CA PHE A 233 -11.58 4.89 -3.88
C PHE A 233 -11.00 5.90 -4.89
N LYS A 234 -11.68 6.13 -6.03
CA LYS A 234 -11.29 7.14 -7.02
C LYS A 234 -11.33 8.55 -6.44
N LEU A 235 -12.39 8.88 -5.69
CA LEU A 235 -12.52 10.16 -5.00
C LEU A 235 -11.37 10.43 -4.03
N LEU A 236 -10.97 9.43 -3.24
CA LEU A 236 -9.83 9.58 -2.32
C LEU A 236 -8.49 9.67 -3.05
N ASN A 237 -8.37 9.05 -4.23
CA ASN A 237 -7.20 9.19 -5.08
C ASN A 237 -7.05 10.62 -5.59
N GLU A 238 -8.15 11.29 -5.95
CA GLU A 238 -8.15 12.71 -6.34
C GLU A 238 -7.73 13.63 -5.17
N LYS A 239 -7.99 13.24 -3.91
CA LYS A 239 -7.46 13.92 -2.72
C LYS A 239 -5.96 13.72 -2.51
N GLY A 240 -5.30 12.90 -3.33
CA GLY A 240 -3.87 12.60 -3.25
C GLY A 240 -3.47 11.57 -2.19
N ALA A 241 -4.44 10.90 -1.55
CA ALA A 241 -4.17 9.87 -0.55
C ALA A 241 -3.48 8.64 -1.17
N LYS A 242 -2.70 7.90 -0.37
CA LYS A 242 -2.11 6.62 -0.80
C LYS A 242 -3.06 5.50 -0.43
N LEU A 243 -3.48 4.71 -1.42
CA LEU A 243 -4.58 3.76 -1.27
C LEU A 243 -4.11 2.36 -1.61
N LEU A 244 -4.50 1.40 -0.77
CA LEU A 244 -4.39 -0.02 -1.02
C LEU A 244 -5.73 -0.69 -0.67
N LEU A 245 -6.22 -1.53 -1.56
CA LEU A 245 -7.42 -2.34 -1.35
C LEU A 245 -7.08 -3.81 -1.58
N SER A 246 -7.63 -4.69 -0.74
CA SER A 246 -7.60 -6.14 -0.95
C SER A 246 -8.99 -6.69 -1.21
N ASN A 247 -9.10 -7.72 -2.06
CA ASN A 247 -10.35 -8.43 -2.28
C ASN A 247 -10.10 -9.87 -2.79
N SER A 248 -11.14 -10.71 -2.80
CA SER A 248 -11.07 -12.00 -3.50
C SER A 248 -10.90 -11.81 -5.00
N ASP A 249 -10.12 -12.67 -5.65
CA ASP A 249 -10.04 -12.67 -7.12
C ASP A 249 -11.21 -13.48 -7.71
N PRO A 250 -12.15 -12.86 -8.46
CA PRO A 250 -13.26 -13.57 -9.09
C PRO A 250 -12.77 -14.60 -10.13
N LYS A 251 -11.56 -14.40 -10.67
CA LYS A 251 -10.90 -15.33 -11.61
C LYS A 251 -10.56 -16.70 -11.03
N ASN A 252 -10.66 -16.86 -9.70
CA ASN A 252 -10.63 -18.18 -9.07
C ASN A 252 -11.84 -19.06 -9.43
N VAL A 253 -12.96 -18.45 -9.84
CA VAL A 253 -14.21 -19.15 -10.18
C VAL A 253 -14.49 -19.05 -11.68
N ASP A 254 -14.39 -17.85 -12.25
CA ASP A 254 -14.53 -17.62 -13.68
C ASP A 254 -13.39 -16.74 -14.19
N ILE A 255 -12.51 -17.32 -15.01
CA ILE A 255 -11.33 -16.63 -15.57
C ILE A 255 -11.70 -15.38 -16.40
N ASN A 256 -12.93 -15.33 -16.92
CA ASN A 256 -13.43 -14.23 -17.73
C ASN A 256 -14.08 -13.11 -16.90
N ASP A 257 -14.25 -13.30 -15.59
CA ASP A 257 -14.79 -12.27 -14.71
C ASP A 257 -13.76 -11.15 -14.51
N GLN A 258 -13.96 -10.04 -15.20
CA GLN A 258 -13.12 -8.83 -15.16
C GLN A 258 -13.65 -7.78 -14.18
N PHE A 259 -14.60 -8.11 -13.29
CA PHE A 259 -15.31 -7.13 -12.47
C PHE A 259 -14.38 -6.13 -11.76
N PHE A 260 -13.34 -6.61 -11.06
CA PHE A 260 -12.38 -5.70 -10.41
C PHE A 260 -11.38 -5.07 -11.38
N ASP A 261 -11.03 -5.74 -12.49
CA ASP A 261 -10.13 -5.17 -13.51
C ASP A 261 -10.79 -3.95 -14.19
N ASP A 262 -12.11 -4.02 -14.44
CA ASP A 262 -12.88 -2.93 -15.04
C ASP A 262 -13.14 -1.79 -14.06
N LEU A 263 -13.58 -2.08 -12.83
CA LEU A 263 -13.87 -1.04 -11.83
C LEU A 263 -12.63 -0.20 -11.48
N TYR A 264 -11.47 -0.85 -11.39
CA TYR A 264 -10.21 -0.23 -10.99
C TYR A 264 -9.25 -0.04 -12.18
N LYS A 265 -9.79 0.06 -13.39
CA LYS A 265 -9.01 0.44 -14.58
C LYS A 265 -8.28 1.77 -14.34
N GLY A 266 -6.96 1.75 -14.44
CA GLY A 266 -6.08 2.89 -14.16
C GLY A 266 -5.27 2.77 -12.86
N PHE A 267 -5.58 1.81 -12.00
CA PHE A 267 -4.81 1.47 -10.81
C PHE A 267 -3.91 0.24 -11.04
N ASP A 268 -2.91 0.03 -10.18
CA ASP A 268 -2.09 -1.18 -10.19
C ASP A 268 -2.88 -2.32 -9.54
N ILE A 269 -3.12 -3.39 -10.31
CA ILE A 269 -3.85 -4.58 -9.84
C ILE A 269 -2.88 -5.76 -9.81
N LYS A 270 -2.53 -6.22 -8.61
CA LYS A 270 -1.69 -7.39 -8.39
C LYS A 270 -2.51 -8.56 -7.91
N ARG A 271 -2.33 -9.71 -8.54
CA ARG A 271 -2.88 -10.99 -8.07
C ARG A 271 -1.83 -11.70 -7.25
N ILE A 272 -2.14 -11.96 -5.99
CA ILE A 272 -1.24 -12.62 -5.04
C ILE A 272 -1.81 -13.97 -4.62
N GLU A 273 -0.96 -14.99 -4.54
CA GLU A 273 -1.38 -16.28 -4.00
C GLU A 273 -1.73 -16.17 -2.51
N ALA A 274 -2.90 -16.67 -2.11
CA ALA A 274 -3.33 -16.79 -0.74
C ALA A 274 -3.63 -18.26 -0.42
N SER A 275 -3.24 -18.71 0.77
CA SER A 275 -3.56 -20.05 1.24
C SER A 275 -4.92 -20.05 1.95
N ARG A 276 -5.91 -20.82 1.48
CA ARG A 276 -7.18 -20.97 2.22
C ARG A 276 -6.98 -21.93 3.40
N ALA A 277 -6.84 -21.37 4.60
CA ALA A 277 -6.82 -22.15 5.84
C ALA A 277 -8.21 -22.74 6.22
N ILE A 278 -9.29 -22.21 5.65
CA ILE A 278 -10.68 -22.47 6.11
C ILE A 278 -11.44 -23.32 5.09
N ASN A 279 -11.01 -24.57 4.88
CA ASN A 279 -11.86 -25.57 4.24
C ASN A 279 -11.69 -26.93 4.93
N SER A 280 -12.81 -27.52 5.36
CA SER A 280 -12.84 -28.77 6.12
C SER A 280 -12.45 -30.00 5.30
N LYS A 281 -12.33 -29.87 3.96
CA LYS A 281 -11.90 -30.93 3.05
C LYS A 281 -10.50 -30.64 2.50
N GLY A 282 -9.54 -31.52 2.81
CA GLY A 282 -8.11 -31.37 2.45
C GLY A 282 -7.86 -31.30 0.94
N GLU A 283 -8.65 -32.00 0.13
CA GLU A 283 -8.51 -32.09 -1.33
C GLU A 283 -8.91 -30.81 -2.09
N LYS A 284 -9.64 -29.89 -1.46
CA LYS A 284 -10.03 -28.59 -2.04
C LYS A 284 -9.11 -27.43 -1.62
N ARG A 285 -7.98 -27.72 -0.98
CA ARG A 285 -6.96 -26.72 -0.63
C ARG A 285 -6.08 -26.42 -1.86
N GLY A 286 -6.65 -25.69 -2.83
CA GLY A 286 -5.90 -25.09 -3.92
C GLY A 286 -5.31 -23.73 -3.51
N LYS A 287 -4.26 -23.28 -4.21
CA LYS A 287 -3.83 -21.89 -4.15
C LYS A 287 -4.90 -21.05 -4.82
N VAL A 288 -5.51 -20.12 -4.08
CA VAL A 288 -6.41 -19.11 -4.66
C VAL A 288 -5.63 -17.82 -4.78
N THR A 289 -6.02 -16.97 -5.72
CA THR A 289 -5.50 -15.61 -5.83
C THR A 289 -6.39 -14.64 -5.06
N GLU A 290 -5.78 -13.61 -4.50
CA GLU A 290 -6.45 -12.39 -4.05
C GLU A 290 -5.95 -11.23 -4.89
N VAL A 291 -6.79 -10.21 -5.08
CA VAL A 291 -6.41 -8.97 -5.76
C VAL A 291 -5.98 -7.95 -4.73
N LEU A 292 -4.83 -7.31 -4.98
CA LEU A 292 -4.39 -6.08 -4.33
C LEU A 292 -4.44 -4.95 -5.36
N ILE A 293 -5.16 -3.89 -5.05
CA ILE A 293 -5.40 -2.75 -5.94
C ILE A 293 -4.81 -1.50 -5.30
N SER A 294 -3.96 -0.75 -5.99
CA SER A 294 -3.32 0.42 -5.40
C SER A 294 -3.07 1.56 -6.40
N ASN A 295 -2.94 2.77 -5.86
CA ASN A 295 -2.36 3.93 -6.56
C ASN A 295 -0.89 4.18 -6.16
N ILE A 296 -0.31 3.23 -5.42
CA ILE A 296 1.01 3.34 -4.84
C ILE A 296 2.00 2.79 -5.85
N GLN A 297 2.89 3.65 -6.34
CA GLN A 297 4.01 3.18 -7.13
C GLN A 297 4.92 2.38 -6.21
N LEU A 298 4.90 1.06 -6.38
CA LEU A 298 5.95 0.20 -5.89
C LEU A 298 7.19 0.45 -6.74
N GLY A 299 7.83 1.60 -6.50
CA GLY A 299 9.25 1.75 -6.79
C GLY A 299 9.94 0.62 -6.03
N ALA A 300 10.66 -0.22 -6.77
CA ALA A 300 11.76 -1.02 -6.26
C ALA A 300 12.33 -0.37 -4.98
N LYS A 301 12.00 -0.90 -3.79
CA LYS A 301 12.30 -0.30 -2.48
C LYS A 301 13.76 0.14 -2.49
N VAL A 302 13.99 1.44 -2.65
CA VAL A 302 15.35 1.99 -2.76
C VAL A 302 15.90 1.90 -1.35
N MET A 303 16.94 1.08 -1.17
CA MET A 303 17.53 0.88 0.16
C MET A 303 18.66 1.88 0.43
N ASN A 304 19.24 2.45 -0.63
CA ASN A 304 20.39 3.34 -0.52
C ASN A 304 20.19 4.59 -1.39
N GLU A 305 20.18 5.76 -0.76
CA GLU A 305 20.12 7.05 -1.43
C GLU A 305 21.47 7.78 -1.33
N ILE A 306 21.99 8.23 -2.48
CA ILE A 306 23.29 8.89 -2.59
C ILE A 306 23.09 10.26 -3.26
N LYS A 307 23.74 11.30 -2.73
CA LYS A 307 23.69 12.66 -3.28
C LYS A 307 24.96 12.93 -4.09
N LEU A 308 24.81 13.20 -5.39
CA LEU A 308 25.87 13.42 -6.39
C LEU A 308 25.67 14.72 -7.17
N TYR A 309 25.37 15.82 -6.47
CA TYR A 309 25.00 17.10 -7.11
C TYR A 309 26.15 17.85 -7.84
N ASN A 310 27.38 17.32 -7.81
CA ASN A 310 28.57 18.00 -8.35
C ASN A 310 29.20 17.22 -9.52
N PHE A 311 28.38 16.69 -10.42
CA PHE A 311 28.82 15.93 -11.59
C PHE A 311 29.10 16.86 -12.79
N ASN A 312 30.26 17.53 -12.81
CA ASN A 312 30.70 18.37 -13.94
C ASN A 312 32.10 17.94 -14.39
N PHE A 313 32.23 17.53 -15.66
CA PHE A 313 33.54 17.16 -16.24
C PHE A 313 33.67 17.66 -17.67
N SER A 314 34.90 17.72 -18.16
CA SER A 314 35.29 18.33 -19.43
C SER A 314 35.22 17.40 -20.65
N SER A 315 34.91 16.11 -20.46
CA SER A 315 34.82 15.16 -21.58
C SER A 315 33.84 14.01 -21.34
N ARG A 316 33.25 13.50 -22.42
CA ARG A 316 32.36 12.31 -22.40
C ARG A 316 32.98 11.10 -21.68
N LYS A 317 34.29 10.88 -21.86
CA LYS A 317 35.03 9.78 -21.22
C LYS A 317 35.09 9.96 -19.70
N GLU A 318 35.32 11.19 -19.23
CA GLU A 318 35.37 11.50 -17.80
C GLU A 318 34.00 11.38 -17.15
N TRP A 319 32.94 11.89 -17.80
CA TRP A 319 31.56 11.72 -17.33
C TRP A 319 31.24 10.25 -17.06
N ARG A 320 31.48 9.40 -18.06
CA ARG A 320 31.23 7.96 -17.94
C ARG A 320 32.10 7.32 -16.86
N LYS A 321 33.41 7.60 -16.87
CA LYS A 321 34.35 7.00 -15.91
C LYS A 321 33.95 7.32 -14.48
N SER A 322 33.68 8.59 -14.18
CA SER A 322 33.30 9.01 -12.84
C SER A 322 32.01 8.33 -12.38
N LEU A 323 31.01 8.23 -13.25
CA LEU A 323 29.71 7.67 -12.86
C LEU A 323 29.84 6.18 -12.54
N ILE A 324 30.59 5.48 -13.38
CA ILE A 324 30.85 4.05 -13.19
C ILE A 324 31.70 3.79 -11.95
N LEU A 325 32.69 4.64 -11.66
CA LEU A 325 33.46 4.52 -10.40
C LEU A 325 32.56 4.68 -9.17
N GLU A 326 31.49 5.46 -9.26
CA GLU A 326 30.51 5.58 -8.19
C GLU A 326 29.61 4.34 -8.10
N PHE A 327 29.14 3.80 -9.24
CA PHE A 327 28.38 2.54 -9.26
C PHE A 327 29.19 1.34 -8.80
N LEU A 328 30.52 1.34 -9.00
CA LEU A 328 31.39 0.28 -8.49
C LEU A 328 31.52 0.26 -6.95
N LYS A 329 31.01 1.28 -6.25
CA LYS A 329 30.90 1.29 -4.78
C LYS A 329 29.61 0.62 -4.28
N GLU A 330 28.70 0.24 -5.18
CA GLU A 330 27.47 -0.46 -4.82
C GLU A 330 27.80 -1.81 -4.16
N GLU A 331 27.17 -2.08 -3.02
CA GLU A 331 27.21 -3.39 -2.39
C GLU A 331 26.23 -4.33 -3.08
N ALA A 332 26.66 -5.56 -3.34
CA ALA A 332 25.82 -6.56 -3.97
C ALA A 332 24.72 -7.03 -3.01
N GLY A 333 23.49 -7.13 -3.52
CA GLY A 333 22.41 -7.81 -2.82
C GLY A 333 22.65 -9.32 -2.71
N THR A 334 21.85 -9.99 -1.86
CA THR A 334 21.94 -11.44 -1.62
C THR A 334 21.04 -12.28 -2.52
N GLY A 335 20.33 -11.66 -3.47
CA GLY A 335 19.44 -12.37 -4.39
C GLY A 335 18.67 -11.47 -5.36
N LYS A 336 17.48 -11.94 -5.78
CA LYS A 336 16.58 -11.23 -6.71
C LYS A 336 15.44 -10.53 -5.97
N GLY A 337 14.74 -9.63 -6.66
CA GLY A 337 13.53 -8.99 -6.14
C GLY A 337 13.83 -7.99 -5.02
N GLU A 338 13.50 -8.36 -3.79
CA GLU A 338 13.78 -7.59 -2.56
C GLU A 338 15.16 -7.87 -1.98
N LEU A 339 15.76 -9.00 -2.33
CA LEU A 339 17.13 -9.34 -1.96
C LEU A 339 18.15 -8.70 -2.91
N ALA A 340 17.69 -8.00 -3.95
CA ALA A 340 18.56 -7.24 -4.84
C ALA A 340 18.87 -5.87 -4.22
N SER A 341 20.13 -5.46 -4.25
CA SER A 341 20.51 -4.12 -3.84
C SER A 341 19.98 -3.10 -4.86
N ARG A 342 19.51 -1.96 -4.34
CA ARG A 342 18.87 -0.91 -5.11
C ARG A 342 19.36 0.44 -4.65
N TYR A 343 19.78 1.25 -5.62
CA TYR A 343 20.41 2.53 -5.39
C TYR A 343 19.65 3.63 -6.11
N ARG A 344 19.54 4.77 -5.44
CA ARG A 344 19.08 6.03 -6.03
C ARG A 344 20.16 7.08 -5.88
N TYR A 345 20.51 7.69 -7.00
CA TYR A 345 21.51 8.76 -7.05
C TYR A 345 20.81 10.07 -7.39
N TYR A 346 20.73 11.01 -6.45
CA TYR A 346 20.26 12.36 -6.74
C TYR A 346 21.40 13.14 -7.39
N VAL A 347 21.21 13.53 -8.64
CA VAL A 347 22.28 14.06 -9.50
C VAL A 347 22.11 15.52 -9.85
N GLU A 348 20.90 16.06 -9.79
CA GLU A 348 20.61 17.48 -10.01
C GLU A 348 19.54 17.97 -9.04
N ILE A 349 19.56 19.27 -8.78
CA ILE A 349 18.47 20.03 -8.16
C ILE A 349 18.06 21.11 -9.17
N LEU A 350 16.76 21.22 -9.42
CA LEU A 350 16.16 22.28 -10.24
C LEU A 350 15.91 23.53 -9.39
N LYS A 351 15.73 24.69 -10.04
CA LYS A 351 15.42 25.95 -9.33
C LYS A 351 14.14 25.88 -8.50
N ASN A 352 13.17 25.10 -8.95
CA ASN A 352 11.90 24.87 -8.24
C ASN A 352 12.03 23.89 -7.05
N GLY A 353 13.22 23.32 -6.82
CA GLY A 353 13.52 22.39 -5.72
C GLY A 353 13.30 20.91 -6.06
N GLU A 354 12.74 20.59 -7.23
CA GLU A 354 12.64 19.22 -7.73
C GLU A 354 14.02 18.65 -8.07
N LYS A 355 14.13 17.32 -8.07
CA LYS A 355 15.40 16.64 -8.27
C LYS A 355 15.36 15.72 -9.47
N ILE A 356 16.50 15.65 -10.16
CA ILE A 356 16.74 14.55 -11.10
C ILE A 356 17.53 13.49 -10.37
N TYR A 357 17.08 12.25 -10.52
CA TYR A 357 17.71 11.11 -9.88
C TYR A 357 17.80 9.91 -10.81
N LEU A 358 18.79 9.06 -10.55
CA LEU A 358 19.05 7.83 -11.27
C LEU A 358 18.67 6.64 -10.40
N ASN A 359 17.95 5.66 -10.92
CA ASN A 359 17.70 4.40 -10.21
C ASN A 359 18.52 3.25 -10.81
N ARG A 360 19.05 2.40 -9.93
CA ARG A 360 19.81 1.20 -10.27
C ARG A 360 19.42 -0.02 -9.42
N PRO A 361 19.52 -1.24 -9.96
CA PRO A 361 19.77 -1.55 -11.37
C PRO A 361 18.54 -1.23 -12.25
N ALA A 362 18.74 -0.96 -13.54
CA ALA A 362 17.63 -0.83 -14.48
C ALA A 362 17.01 -2.19 -14.86
N THR A 363 15.83 -2.16 -15.48
CA THR A 363 14.98 -3.37 -15.67
C THR A 363 15.60 -4.38 -16.64
N LEU A 364 16.36 -3.90 -17.63
CA LEU A 364 16.98 -4.76 -18.65
C LEU A 364 18.30 -5.38 -18.16
N ASN A 365 18.84 -4.88 -17.04
CA ASN A 365 19.96 -5.45 -16.29
C ASN A 365 21.19 -5.71 -17.18
N TYR A 366 21.57 -4.72 -18.00
CA TYR A 366 22.81 -4.70 -18.77
C TYR A 366 24.06 -4.40 -17.90
N GLY A 367 23.95 -4.58 -16.58
CA GLY A 367 25.02 -4.45 -15.60
C GLY A 367 25.20 -3.01 -15.09
N MET A 368 25.48 -2.06 -16.00
CA MET A 368 25.75 -0.66 -15.66
C MET A 368 24.64 0.31 -16.10
N ASP A 369 23.52 -0.21 -16.62
CA ASP A 369 22.35 0.57 -17.03
C ASP A 369 21.60 1.20 -15.84
N PHE A 370 20.99 2.35 -16.06
CA PHE A 370 20.20 3.08 -15.05
C PHE A 370 18.99 3.74 -15.70
N THR A 371 17.99 4.11 -14.91
CA THR A 371 16.85 4.91 -15.38
C THR A 371 16.95 6.33 -14.86
N VAL A 372 16.57 7.31 -15.69
CA VAL A 372 16.54 8.74 -15.34
C VAL A 372 15.13 9.13 -14.90
N HIS A 373 15.00 9.90 -13.84
CA HIS A 373 13.72 10.33 -13.28
C HIS A 373 13.73 11.82 -12.93
N LEU A 374 12.57 12.46 -13.02
CA LEU A 374 12.35 13.82 -12.52
C LEU A 374 11.26 13.81 -11.45
N GLU A 375 11.64 14.16 -10.22
CA GLU A 375 10.75 14.16 -9.04
C GLU A 375 9.44 14.93 -9.31
N ASN A 376 8.32 14.38 -8.84
CA ASN A 376 6.97 14.96 -8.97
C ASN A 376 6.44 15.18 -10.41
N THR A 377 7.15 14.73 -11.44
CA THR A 377 6.65 14.79 -12.82
C THR A 377 5.93 13.50 -13.21
N GLN A 378 4.84 13.58 -13.96
CA GLN A 378 4.12 12.42 -14.49
C GLN A 378 4.25 12.36 -16.01
N PHE A 379 4.99 11.39 -16.52
CA PHE A 379 5.22 11.22 -17.96
C PHE A 379 4.19 10.32 -18.65
N ARG A 380 3.41 9.55 -17.88
CA ARG A 380 2.36 8.68 -18.44
C ARG A 380 0.99 9.34 -18.38
N LEU A 381 0.37 9.44 -19.55
CA LEU A 381 -1.03 9.85 -19.71
C LEU A 381 -2.01 8.74 -19.29
N GLN A 382 -1.60 7.47 -19.39
CA GLN A 382 -2.41 6.31 -19.02
C GLN A 382 -1.57 5.29 -18.25
N GLY A 383 -2.16 4.71 -17.19
CA GLY A 383 -1.50 3.75 -16.30
C GLY A 383 -0.86 4.39 -15.05
N PRO A 384 -0.11 3.61 -14.25
CA PRO A 384 0.44 4.10 -12.98
C PRO A 384 1.44 5.23 -13.24
N ALA A 385 1.39 6.28 -12.41
CA ALA A 385 2.00 7.57 -12.70
C ALA A 385 3.42 7.49 -13.32
N ARG A 386 4.51 7.12 -12.67
CA ARG A 386 5.88 7.13 -13.23
C ARG A 386 6.42 8.50 -13.64
N ASP A 387 7.46 8.86 -12.91
CA ASP A 387 8.37 9.99 -13.10
C ASP A 387 9.57 9.69 -14.01
N MET A 388 9.51 8.56 -14.73
CA MET A 388 10.51 8.13 -15.69
C MET A 388 10.02 8.45 -17.11
N PRO A 389 10.69 9.35 -17.85
CA PRO A 389 10.35 9.62 -19.24
C PRO A 389 10.74 8.45 -20.15
N SER A 390 9.92 8.21 -21.16
CA SER A 390 10.36 7.52 -22.38
C SER A 390 11.01 8.50 -23.36
N HIS A 391 11.75 8.01 -24.34
CA HIS A 391 12.30 8.86 -25.40
C HIS A 391 11.19 9.62 -26.16
N SER A 392 10.03 9.00 -26.39
CA SER A 392 8.90 9.67 -27.03
C SER A 392 8.35 10.82 -26.19
N ASN A 393 8.28 10.67 -24.86
CA ASN A 393 7.84 11.77 -23.99
C ASN A 393 8.70 13.02 -24.17
N ILE A 394 10.02 12.85 -24.29
CA ILE A 394 10.97 13.96 -24.48
C ILE A 394 10.81 14.57 -25.88
N ILE A 395 10.68 13.73 -26.90
CA ILE A 395 10.50 14.20 -28.28
C ILE A 395 9.19 14.99 -28.41
N ASP A 396 8.10 14.49 -27.85
CA ASP A 396 6.78 15.12 -27.92
C ASP A 396 6.76 16.47 -27.19
N ASP A 397 7.39 16.54 -26.01
CA ASP A 397 7.53 17.79 -25.25
C ASP A 397 8.35 18.84 -26.03
N LEU A 398 9.50 18.45 -26.59
CA LEU A 398 10.34 19.34 -27.40
C LEU A 398 9.63 19.80 -28.68
N LYS A 399 8.84 18.93 -29.34
CA LYS A 399 8.01 19.32 -30.49
C LYS A 399 6.98 20.37 -30.13
N GLN A 400 6.30 20.21 -29.00
CA GLN A 400 5.32 21.19 -28.53
C GLN A 400 5.98 22.56 -28.30
N LYS A 401 7.17 22.58 -27.68
CA LYS A 401 7.94 23.81 -27.47
C LYS A 401 8.39 24.45 -28.78
N GLN A 402 8.84 23.66 -29.75
CA GLN A 402 9.19 24.16 -31.08
C GLN A 402 7.99 24.80 -31.79
N LEU A 403 6.80 24.20 -31.68
CA LEU A 403 5.57 24.74 -32.24
C LEU A 403 5.10 26.00 -31.49
N GLU A 404 5.30 26.05 -30.18
CA GLU A 404 4.89 27.18 -29.33
C GLU A 404 5.71 28.44 -29.64
N ASN A 405 7.04 28.34 -29.67
CA ASN A 405 7.91 29.47 -29.96
C ASN A 405 9.21 29.02 -30.66
N PHE A 406 9.19 29.09 -31.98
CA PHE A 406 10.32 28.69 -32.82
C PHE A 406 11.61 29.45 -32.49
N CYS A 407 11.55 30.78 -32.28
CA CYS A 407 12.72 31.60 -32.01
C CYS A 407 13.39 31.28 -30.68
N GLU A 408 12.61 31.06 -29.62
CA GLU A 408 13.15 30.59 -28.33
C GLU A 408 13.69 29.15 -28.45
N TYR A 409 13.01 28.29 -29.21
CA TYR A 409 13.44 26.91 -29.41
C TYR A 409 14.78 26.80 -30.16
N GLU A 410 15.13 27.72 -31.06
CA GLU A 410 16.45 27.75 -31.69
C GLU A 410 17.60 27.92 -30.67
N LYS A 411 17.34 28.53 -29.50
CA LYS A 411 18.30 28.56 -28.39
C LYS A 411 18.41 27.17 -27.74
N VAL A 412 17.28 26.49 -27.55
CA VAL A 412 17.22 25.11 -27.03
C VAL A 412 18.02 24.15 -27.91
N LYS A 413 17.89 24.23 -29.25
CA LYS A 413 18.69 23.41 -30.19
C LYS A 413 20.20 23.55 -29.96
N LYS A 414 20.68 24.79 -29.80
CA LYS A 414 22.10 25.06 -29.52
C LYS A 414 22.54 24.38 -28.23
N ILE A 415 21.70 24.42 -27.19
CA ILE A 415 22.00 23.77 -25.90
C ILE A 415 21.98 22.25 -26.04
N LEU A 416 21.01 21.67 -26.74
CA LEU A 416 20.95 20.22 -26.99
C LEU A 416 22.20 19.73 -27.75
N ASN A 417 22.70 20.52 -28.71
CA ASN A 417 23.95 20.23 -29.43
C ASN A 417 25.16 20.26 -28.49
N LYS A 418 25.25 21.25 -27.60
CA LYS A 418 26.27 21.29 -26.54
C LYS A 418 26.21 20.07 -25.63
N LEU A 419 25.01 19.69 -25.17
CA LEU A 419 24.82 18.51 -24.31
C LEU A 419 25.24 17.22 -25.02
N TYR A 420 24.91 17.07 -26.32
CA TYR A 420 25.36 15.94 -27.14
C TYR A 420 26.89 15.86 -27.24
N ASN A 421 27.58 17.00 -27.31
CA ASN A 421 29.04 17.08 -27.34
C ASN A 421 29.71 17.04 -25.96
N CYS A 422 28.94 16.95 -24.87
CA CYS A 422 29.41 17.11 -23.48
C CYS A 422 30.13 18.44 -23.23
N GLU A 423 29.70 19.51 -23.90
CA GLU A 423 30.16 20.86 -23.64
C GLU A 423 29.52 21.41 -22.35
N PHE A 424 30.21 22.31 -21.66
CA PHE A 424 29.66 22.99 -20.49
C PHE A 424 28.50 23.90 -20.90
N VAL A 425 27.37 23.77 -20.20
CA VAL A 425 26.18 24.61 -20.38
C VAL A 425 25.95 25.37 -19.08
N ASN A 426 26.05 26.70 -19.14
CA ASN A 426 25.77 27.56 -18.00
C ASN A 426 24.24 27.70 -17.81
N GLU A 427 23.77 27.79 -16.56
CA GLU A 427 22.36 28.02 -16.26
C GLU A 427 21.82 29.31 -16.88
N GLU A 428 22.66 30.32 -17.04
CA GLU A 428 22.31 31.59 -17.69
C GLU A 428 21.90 31.42 -19.17
N GLU A 429 22.32 30.33 -19.83
CA GLU A 429 22.00 30.07 -21.23
C GLU A 429 20.53 29.68 -21.45
N TYR A 430 19.89 29.10 -20.42
CA TYR A 430 18.49 28.68 -20.49
C TYR A 430 17.59 29.32 -19.43
N SER A 431 18.13 30.08 -18.47
CA SER A 431 17.35 30.70 -17.39
C SER A 431 16.25 31.65 -17.87
N ASN A 432 16.43 32.26 -19.04
CA ASN A 432 15.50 33.20 -19.64
C ASN A 432 14.64 32.57 -20.75
N ILE A 433 14.76 31.26 -20.97
CA ILE A 433 13.94 30.54 -21.95
C ILE A 433 12.68 30.07 -21.23
N TYR A 434 11.51 30.42 -21.77
CA TYR A 434 10.23 30.04 -21.20
C TYR A 434 9.31 29.46 -22.27
N PHE A 435 8.61 28.39 -21.88
CA PHE A 435 7.51 27.79 -22.64
C PHE A 435 6.37 27.53 -21.67
N ALA A 436 5.14 27.82 -22.09
CA ALA A 436 3.93 27.62 -21.31
C ALA A 436 3.49 26.16 -21.27
N ILE A 437 3.90 25.34 -22.25
CA ILE A 437 3.44 23.96 -22.40
C ILE A 437 4.55 22.96 -22.05
N GLY A 438 4.14 21.90 -21.35
CA GLY A 438 4.98 20.77 -21.02
C GLY A 438 5.86 21.01 -19.79
N ILE A 439 6.97 20.31 -19.71
CA ILE A 439 7.89 20.38 -18.56
C ILE A 439 8.75 21.64 -18.69
N GLU A 440 9.13 22.21 -17.56
CA GLU A 440 10.06 23.34 -17.52
C GLU A 440 11.35 23.02 -18.28
N ILE A 441 11.86 24.00 -19.04
CA ILE A 441 12.97 23.77 -19.96
C ILE A 441 14.23 23.29 -19.23
N GLU A 442 14.48 23.76 -18.01
CA GLU A 442 15.57 23.29 -17.15
C GLU A 442 15.47 21.78 -16.91
N GLY A 443 14.28 21.30 -16.51
CA GLY A 443 14.02 19.89 -16.27
C GLY A 443 14.26 19.05 -17.51
N ILE A 444 13.74 19.47 -18.67
CA ILE A 444 13.93 18.76 -19.94
C ILE A 444 15.39 18.69 -20.35
N LEU A 445 16.11 19.81 -20.32
CA LEU A 445 17.53 19.85 -20.71
C LEU A 445 18.39 18.95 -19.82
N LYS A 446 18.16 18.99 -18.50
CA LYS A 446 18.89 18.15 -17.56
C LYS A 446 18.49 16.67 -17.70
N ILE A 447 17.24 16.33 -18.01
CA ILE A 447 16.85 14.95 -18.33
C ILE A 447 17.60 14.46 -19.58
N VAL A 448 17.58 15.22 -20.68
CA VAL A 448 18.24 14.84 -21.94
C VAL A 448 19.73 14.60 -21.73
N LYS A 449 20.37 15.47 -20.95
CA LYS A 449 21.77 15.31 -20.52
C LYS A 449 22.04 13.95 -19.88
N TRP A 450 21.19 13.52 -18.95
CA TRP A 450 21.33 12.23 -18.27
C TRP A 450 20.92 11.04 -19.15
N LEU A 451 19.98 11.21 -20.09
CA LEU A 451 19.65 10.18 -21.09
C LEU A 451 20.81 9.93 -22.07
N PHE A 452 21.51 10.98 -22.51
CA PHE A 452 22.72 10.79 -23.31
C PHE A 452 23.81 10.03 -22.56
N LEU A 453 23.96 10.28 -21.26
CA LEU A 453 24.93 9.55 -20.43
C LEU A 453 24.49 8.10 -20.16
N GLU A 454 23.19 7.86 -19.97
CA GLU A 454 22.63 6.50 -19.87
C GLU A 454 22.99 5.68 -21.11
N GLN A 455 22.78 6.25 -22.30
CA GLN A 455 23.14 5.60 -23.55
C GLN A 455 24.65 5.36 -23.70
N ASP A 456 25.51 6.21 -23.15
CA ASP A 456 26.97 6.02 -23.16
C ASP A 456 27.46 4.89 -22.27
N VAL A 457 26.74 4.66 -21.18
CA VAL A 457 27.03 3.59 -20.23
C VAL A 457 26.47 2.26 -20.75
N THR A 458 25.25 2.28 -21.29
CA THR A 458 24.58 1.10 -21.85
C THR A 458 25.26 0.62 -23.15
N TYR A 459 25.63 1.53 -24.05
CA TYR A 459 26.23 1.20 -25.34
C TYR A 459 27.69 1.66 -25.43
N TRP A 460 28.60 0.78 -25.01
CA TRP A 460 30.02 1.10 -24.83
C TRP A 460 30.77 1.53 -26.11
N ASN A 461 30.24 1.15 -27.28
CA ASN A 461 30.74 1.52 -28.60
C ASN A 461 30.26 2.92 -29.06
N TYR A 462 29.62 3.69 -28.17
CA TYR A 462 29.18 5.06 -28.39
C TYR A 462 27.98 5.23 -29.32
N SER A 463 27.41 4.14 -29.84
CA SER A 463 26.30 4.18 -30.81
C SER A 463 24.98 4.67 -30.21
N GLY A 464 24.67 4.31 -28.96
CA GLY A 464 23.38 4.63 -28.32
C GLY A 464 23.07 6.14 -28.25
N ARG A 465 24.03 6.95 -27.81
CA ARG A 465 23.88 8.42 -27.79
C ARG A 465 23.60 8.96 -29.19
N GLY A 466 24.31 8.43 -30.18
CA GLY A 466 24.12 8.78 -31.59
C GLY A 466 22.71 8.44 -32.07
N MET A 467 22.13 7.31 -31.63
CA MET A 467 20.75 6.94 -31.96
C MET A 467 19.73 7.93 -31.36
N LEU A 468 19.87 8.29 -30.09
CA LEU A 468 18.97 9.28 -29.46
C LEU A 468 19.09 10.65 -30.16
N TYR A 469 20.32 11.09 -30.43
CA TYR A 469 20.56 12.34 -31.14
C TYR A 469 20.03 12.33 -32.58
N GLN A 470 20.24 11.23 -33.31
CA GLN A 470 19.70 11.06 -34.66
C GLN A 470 18.17 11.11 -34.64
N CYS A 471 17.52 10.52 -33.63
CA CYS A 471 16.08 10.61 -33.48
C CYS A 471 15.61 12.06 -33.26
N LEU A 472 16.33 12.85 -32.44
CA LEU A 472 16.04 14.30 -32.31
C LEU A 472 16.20 15.01 -33.66
N LYS A 473 17.27 14.69 -34.42
CA LYS A 473 17.56 15.29 -35.73
C LYS A 473 16.49 14.96 -36.77
N ASP A 474 16.04 13.70 -36.82
CA ASP A 474 14.99 13.24 -37.73
C ASP A 474 13.65 13.93 -37.46
N ASN A 475 13.45 14.43 -36.23
CA ASN A 475 12.28 15.20 -35.83
C ASN A 475 12.50 16.73 -35.92
N GLY A 476 13.65 17.20 -36.43
CA GLY A 476 13.96 18.62 -36.56
C GLY A 476 14.21 19.35 -35.23
N LEU A 477 14.55 18.60 -34.17
CA LEU A 477 14.66 19.10 -32.80
C LEU A 477 16.08 19.51 -32.41
N VAL A 478 17.10 19.24 -33.23
CA VAL A 478 18.52 19.62 -33.05
C VAL A 478 19.18 20.04 -34.35
#